data_AF-A0A3M9YHZ1-F1
#
_entry.id   AF-A0A3M9YHZ1-F1
#
_cell.length_a   1.000
_cell.length_b   1.000
_cell.length_c   1.000
_cell.angle_alpha   90.00
_cell.angle_beta   90.00
_cell.angle_gamma   90.00
#
_symmetry.space_group_name_H-M   'P 1'
#
loop_
_entity.id
_entity.type
_entity.pdbx_description
1 polymer ?
#
loop_
_entity_poly.entity_id
_entity_poly.type
_entity_poly.pdbx_seq_one_letter_code
_entity_poly.pdbx_strand_id
1 'polypeptide(L)'
;MVLADGLGSVPLPAAENIKLSLNGRPDLLINTHPTTRKLLQTHCDGGKLHMHQMKDGSIRASGDFSAGNVGEDPEKMADELFATLKPSFKNGDDPEFGNFTIGVWPDPEDRYQIWIN
;
A
#
# COMPACT_ATOMS: atom_id res chain seq x y z
N MET A 1 7.89 26.81 8.96
CA MET A 1 8.38 25.93 7.87
C MET A 1 7.62 24.61 7.98
N VAL A 2 7.24 23.99 6.86
CA VAL A 2 6.55 22.69 6.85
C VAL A 2 7.46 21.69 6.14
N LEU A 3 7.71 20.54 6.77
CA LEU A 3 8.46 19.42 6.19
C LEU A 3 7.45 18.33 5.83
N ALA A 4 7.36 17.98 4.55
CA ALA A 4 6.35 17.05 4.01
C ALA A 4 6.97 16.06 3.01
N ASP A 5 8.06 15.41 3.41
CA ASP A 5 8.84 14.47 2.56
C ASP A 5 8.85 13.03 3.12
N GLY A 6 7.88 12.69 3.98
CA GLY A 6 7.84 11.37 4.63
C GLY A 6 9.15 11.04 5.36
N LEU A 7 9.78 9.90 5.03
CA LEU A 7 11.07 9.51 5.60
C LEU A 7 12.21 10.48 5.30
N GLY A 8 12.16 11.20 4.17
CA GLY A 8 13.14 12.24 3.84
C GLY A 8 13.12 13.43 4.80
N SER A 9 12.10 13.53 5.65
CA SER A 9 12.02 14.55 6.71
C SER A 9 12.87 14.22 7.94
N VAL A 10 13.35 12.99 8.11
CA VAL A 10 14.17 12.57 9.27
C VAL A 10 15.51 13.32 9.40
N PRO A 11 16.34 13.47 8.35
CA PRO A 11 17.67 14.09 8.49
C PRO A 11 17.66 15.59 8.74
N LEU A 12 16.59 16.32 8.38
CA LEU A 12 16.56 17.78 8.44
C LEU A 12 16.49 18.32 9.89
N PRO A 13 15.58 17.84 10.77
CA PRO A 13 15.57 18.24 12.19
C PRO A 13 16.75 17.67 12.99
N ALA A 14 17.35 16.57 12.54
CA ALA A 14 18.50 15.97 13.21
C ALA A 14 19.74 16.89 13.22
N ALA A 15 19.88 17.76 12.22
CA ALA A 15 20.91 18.81 12.20
C ALA A 15 20.79 19.78 13.40
N GLU A 16 19.59 19.91 13.96
CA GLU A 16 19.27 20.76 15.13
C GLU A 16 19.10 19.90 16.42
N ASN A 17 19.55 18.64 16.42
CA ASN A 17 19.37 17.66 17.50
C ASN A 17 17.90 17.34 17.85
N ILE A 18 16.96 17.56 16.94
CA ILE A 18 15.56 17.17 17.11
C ILE A 18 15.38 15.75 16.54
N LYS A 19 15.04 14.79 17.41
CA LYS A 19 14.74 13.41 16.98
C LYS A 19 13.32 13.35 16.42
N LEU A 20 13.19 12.95 15.16
CA LEU A 20 11.92 12.56 14.55
C LEU A 20 11.72 11.04 14.72
N SER A 21 10.77 10.63 15.56
CA SER A 21 10.41 9.21 15.78
C SER A 21 9.56 8.68 14.62
N LEU A 22 10.20 8.49 13.46
CA LEU A 22 9.57 8.04 12.24
C LEU A 22 10.38 6.87 11.64
N ASN A 23 9.74 5.72 11.50
CA ASN A 23 10.33 4.54 10.89
C ASN A 23 9.79 4.32 9.47
N GLY A 24 10.47 3.46 8.70
CA GLY A 24 9.99 3.02 7.39
C GLY A 24 9.41 1.62 7.48
N ARG A 25 8.19 1.43 7.00
CA ARG A 25 7.54 0.14 6.92
C ARG A 25 7.29 -0.23 5.45
N PRO A 26 7.98 -1.24 4.88
CA PRO A 26 7.75 -1.62 3.50
C PRO A 26 6.37 -2.27 3.36
N ASP A 27 5.72 -2.04 2.23
CA ASP A 27 4.39 -2.55 1.91
C ASP A 27 4.30 -2.88 0.41
N LEU A 28 3.45 -3.84 0.06
CA LEU A 28 3.31 -4.35 -1.30
C LEU A 28 1.91 -4.07 -1.85
N LEU A 29 1.89 -3.46 -3.04
CA LEU A 29 0.68 -3.18 -3.80
C LEU A 29 0.68 -4.03 -5.07
N ILE A 30 -0.41 -4.75 -5.34
CA ILE A 30 -0.64 -5.40 -6.63
C ILE A 30 -1.52 -4.52 -7.51
N ASN A 31 -1.30 -4.59 -8.81
CA ASN A 31 -2.09 -3.93 -9.84
C ASN A 31 -2.53 -4.95 -10.89
N THR A 32 -3.80 -4.93 -11.24
CA THR A 32 -4.34 -5.75 -12.34
C THR A 32 -4.15 -5.04 -13.68
N HIS A 33 -4.29 -5.78 -14.78
CA HIS A 33 -4.55 -5.14 -16.07
C HIS A 33 -5.87 -4.33 -16.02
N PRO A 34 -5.96 -3.25 -16.81
CA PRO A 34 -7.21 -2.50 -16.98
C PRO A 34 -8.39 -3.38 -17.38
N THR A 35 -9.51 -3.22 -16.68
CA THR A 35 -10.79 -3.82 -17.08
C THR A 35 -11.70 -2.76 -17.67
N THR A 36 -12.48 -3.10 -18.70
CA THR A 36 -13.40 -2.17 -19.37
C THR A 36 -14.66 -1.85 -18.57
N ARG A 37 -14.92 -2.62 -17.51
CA ARG A 37 -16.10 -2.51 -16.66
C ARG A 37 -15.72 -1.99 -15.28
N LYS A 38 -16.63 -1.21 -14.68
CA LYS A 38 -16.50 -0.82 -13.27
C LYS A 38 -16.88 -2.03 -12.40
N LEU A 39 -15.88 -2.61 -11.75
CA LEU A 39 -16.00 -3.77 -10.87
C LEU A 39 -16.11 -3.38 -9.39
N LEU A 40 -15.46 -2.28 -8.99
CA LEU A 40 -15.48 -1.78 -7.61
C LEU A 40 -16.25 -0.46 -7.53
N GLN A 41 -17.13 -0.32 -6.54
CA GLN A 41 -17.96 0.88 -6.39
C GLN A 41 -17.25 2.04 -5.69
N THR A 42 -16.42 1.79 -4.66
CA THR A 42 -15.82 2.90 -3.88
C THR A 42 -14.53 2.54 -3.14
N HIS A 43 -14.49 1.40 -2.46
CA HIS A 43 -13.34 0.84 -1.74
C HIS A 43 -13.90 -0.42 -1.08
N CYS A 44 -13.23 -1.56 -1.22
CA CYS A 44 -13.65 -2.80 -0.58
C CYS A 44 -12.61 -3.13 0.48
N ASP A 45 -13.03 -3.04 1.74
CA ASP A 45 -12.34 -3.65 2.87
C ASP A 45 -12.95 -5.05 3.05
N GLY A 46 -12.28 -6.05 2.46
CA GLY A 46 -12.68 -7.45 2.56
C GLY A 46 -12.22 -8.11 3.86
N GLY A 47 -11.78 -7.34 4.86
CA GLY A 47 -11.17 -7.81 6.09
C GLY A 47 -9.73 -8.30 5.97
N LYS A 48 -9.26 -8.59 4.74
CA LYS A 48 -7.86 -8.96 4.43
C LYS A 48 -7.24 -8.13 3.31
N LEU A 49 -8.06 -7.36 2.60
CA LEU A 49 -7.70 -6.68 1.36
C LEU A 49 -8.34 -5.30 1.32
N HIS A 50 -7.52 -4.31 1.00
CA HIS A 50 -7.92 -2.96 0.62
C HIS A 50 -7.84 -2.85 -0.89
N MET A 51 -8.97 -2.59 -1.56
CA MET A 51 -9.01 -2.53 -3.03
C MET A 51 -9.56 -1.20 -3.54
N HIS A 52 -8.99 -0.71 -4.64
CA HIS A 52 -9.43 0.50 -5.33
C HIS A 52 -9.29 0.32 -6.85
N GLN A 53 -10.37 0.58 -7.60
CA GLN A 53 -10.32 0.60 -9.06
C GLN A 53 -10.00 2.02 -9.55
N MET A 54 -8.90 2.13 -10.28
CA MET A 54 -8.41 3.38 -10.85
C MET A 54 -9.26 3.80 -12.06
N LYS A 55 -9.12 5.07 -12.47
CA LYS A 55 -9.88 5.63 -13.61
C LYS A 55 -9.59 4.93 -14.93
N ASP A 56 -8.41 4.34 -15.08
CA ASP A 56 -8.02 3.56 -16.25
C ASP A 56 -8.62 2.15 -16.25
N GLY A 57 -9.32 1.74 -15.17
CA GLY A 57 -9.94 0.44 -15.04
C GLY A 57 -9.08 -0.62 -14.34
N SER A 58 -7.81 -0.32 -14.03
CA SER A 58 -6.94 -1.20 -13.24
C SER A 58 -7.41 -1.25 -11.78
N ILE A 59 -7.24 -2.40 -11.13
CA ILE A 59 -7.52 -2.56 -9.70
C ILE A 59 -6.19 -2.59 -8.96
N ARG A 60 -6.04 -1.68 -8.00
CA ARG A 60 -4.95 -1.68 -7.04
C ARG A 60 -5.42 -2.31 -5.75
N ALA A 61 -4.64 -3.24 -5.21
CA ALA A 61 -4.95 -3.89 -3.95
C ALA A 61 -3.74 -4.02 -3.04
N SER A 62 -3.98 -3.91 -1.75
CA SER A 62 -3.02 -4.17 -0.68
C SER A 62 -3.63 -5.12 0.33
N GLY A 63 -2.81 -5.93 0.98
CA GLY A 63 -3.25 -6.74 2.11
C GLY A 63 -3.19 -5.97 3.41
N ASP A 64 -3.96 -6.40 4.42
CA ASP A 64 -3.75 -6.01 5.82
C ASP A 64 -2.50 -6.69 6.41
N PHE A 65 -1.38 -6.67 5.67
CA PHE A 65 -0.10 -7.14 6.19
C PHE A 65 0.48 -6.08 7.13
N SER A 66 -0.15 -5.96 8.29
CA SER A 66 0.18 -5.05 9.39
C SER A 66 1.54 -5.31 10.04
N ALA A 67 2.45 -6.02 9.37
CA ALA A 67 3.75 -6.41 9.89
C ALA A 67 4.94 -5.95 9.05
N GLY A 68 4.73 -5.21 7.95
CA GLY A 68 5.83 -4.54 7.26
C GLY A 68 6.94 -5.47 6.76
N ASN A 69 6.60 -6.72 6.46
CA ASN A 69 7.55 -7.70 5.98
C ASN A 69 7.16 -8.07 4.55
N VAL A 70 7.55 -7.21 3.61
CA VAL A 70 7.75 -7.65 2.23
C VAL A 70 8.95 -8.59 2.31
N GLY A 71 8.67 -9.89 2.41
CA GLY A 71 9.69 -10.92 2.69
C GLY A 71 10.75 -11.02 1.60
N GLU A 72 11.62 -12.03 1.69
CA GLU A 72 12.71 -12.25 0.73
C GLU A 72 12.23 -12.52 -0.71
N ASP A 73 10.95 -12.86 -0.89
CA ASP A 73 10.31 -13.15 -2.16
C ASP A 73 9.04 -12.29 -2.37
N PRO A 74 9.19 -11.05 -2.88
CA PRO A 74 8.06 -10.15 -3.13
C PRO A 74 7.14 -10.65 -4.25
N GLU A 75 7.66 -11.43 -5.19
CA GLU A 75 6.89 -11.95 -6.32
C GLU A 75 5.90 -13.01 -5.83
N LYS A 76 6.36 -13.95 -5.00
CA LYS A 76 5.49 -14.92 -4.33
C LYS A 76 4.42 -14.24 -3.47
N MET A 77 4.80 -13.19 -2.73
CA MET A 77 3.83 -12.42 -1.93
C MET A 77 2.78 -11.74 -2.81
N ALA A 78 3.18 -11.20 -3.97
CA ALA A 78 2.25 -10.60 -4.93
C ALA A 78 1.27 -11.64 -5.51
N ASP A 79 1.76 -12.83 -5.85
CA ASP A 79 0.94 -13.95 -6.34
C ASP A 79 -0.06 -14.42 -5.27
N GLU A 80 0.38 -14.57 -4.03
CA GLU A 80 -0.48 -14.94 -2.90
C GLU A 80 -1.55 -13.87 -2.67
N LEU A 81 -1.18 -12.60 -2.71
CA LEU A 81 -2.12 -11.49 -2.56
C LEU A 81 -3.15 -11.47 -3.70
N PHE A 82 -2.71 -11.69 -4.94
CA PHE A 82 -3.60 -11.73 -6.08
C PHE A 82 -4.54 -12.95 -6.03
N ALA A 83 -4.07 -14.09 -5.53
CA ALA A 83 -4.91 -15.26 -5.29
C ALA A 83 -6.01 -14.98 -4.25
N THR A 84 -5.76 -14.15 -3.24
CA THR A 84 -6.80 -13.71 -2.29
C THR A 84 -7.78 -12.71 -2.89
N LEU A 85 -7.39 -12.00 -3.95
CA LEU A 85 -8.22 -11.00 -4.63
C LEU A 85 -9.29 -11.65 -5.51
N LYS A 86 -8.93 -12.70 -6.27
CA LYS A 86 -9.84 -13.35 -7.24
C LYS A 86 -11.21 -13.76 -6.67
N PRO A 87 -11.32 -14.37 -5.47
CA PRO A 87 -12.61 -14.77 -4.90
C PRO A 87 -13.55 -13.60 -4.57
N SER A 88 -13.05 -12.36 -4.55
CA SER A 88 -13.86 -11.16 -4.29
C SER A 88 -14.75 -10.76 -5.48
N PHE A 89 -14.51 -11.33 -6.67
CA PHE A 89 -15.24 -11.00 -7.89
C PHE A 89 -16.28 -12.07 -8.23
N LYS A 90 -17.41 -11.64 -8.82
CA LYS A 90 -18.50 -12.55 -9.22
C LYS A 90 -18.13 -13.28 -10.51
N ASN A 91 -18.72 -14.44 -10.71
CA ASN A 91 -18.57 -15.23 -11.94
C ASN A 91 -18.77 -14.34 -13.19
N GLY A 92 -17.72 -14.22 -14.01
CA GLY A 92 -17.68 -13.41 -15.23
C GLY A 92 -16.80 -12.16 -15.14
N ASP A 93 -16.43 -11.73 -13.93
CA ASP A 93 -15.43 -10.68 -13.70
C ASP A 93 -14.10 -11.37 -13.33
N ASP A 94 -13.14 -11.40 -14.27
CA ASP A 94 -11.84 -12.06 -14.10
C ASP A 94 -10.70 -11.05 -14.32
N PRO A 95 -10.32 -10.27 -13.29
CA PRO A 95 -9.18 -9.38 -13.39
C PRO A 95 -7.89 -10.20 -13.57
N GLU A 96 -7.04 -9.77 -14.50
CA GLU A 96 -5.73 -10.40 -14.75
C GLU A 96 -4.63 -9.70 -13.96
N PHE A 97 -3.64 -10.47 -13.49
CA PHE A 97 -2.46 -9.91 -12.83
C PHE A 97 -1.68 -9.02 -13.80
N GLY A 98 -1.25 -7.84 -13.34
CA GLY A 98 -0.42 -6.93 -14.12
C GLY A 98 0.99 -6.84 -13.56
N ASN A 99 1.14 -6.16 -12.41
CA ASN A 99 2.43 -5.98 -11.75
C ASN A 99 2.25 -5.74 -10.25
N PHE A 100 3.36 -5.72 -9.51
CA PHE A 100 3.39 -5.27 -8.12
C PHE A 100 4.36 -4.10 -7.93
N THR A 101 4.16 -3.33 -6.87
CA THR A 101 5.01 -2.22 -6.47
C THR A 101 5.30 -2.32 -4.98
N ILE A 102 6.54 -2.09 -4.57
CA ILE A 102 6.93 -2.02 -3.16
C ILE A 102 7.06 -0.54 -2.80
N GLY A 103 6.29 -0.10 -1.81
CA GLY A 103 6.38 1.23 -1.23
C GLY A 103 6.94 1.17 0.19
N VAL A 104 7.40 2.30 0.71
CA VAL A 104 7.78 2.43 2.14
C VAL A 104 6.87 3.44 2.79
N TRP A 105 6.06 2.97 3.75
CA TRP A 105 5.20 3.82 4.55
C TRP A 105 6.01 4.51 5.65
N PRO A 106 5.89 5.84 5.81
CA PRO A 106 6.31 6.52 7.01
C PRO A 106 5.44 6.03 8.19
N ASP A 107 6.05 5.44 9.21
CA ASP A 107 5.40 4.82 10.36
C ASP A 107 5.86 5.52 11.65
N PRO A 108 5.10 6.54 12.13
CA PRO A 108 5.35 7.20 13.40
C PRO A 108 5.23 6.20 14.56
N GLU A 109 6.12 6.30 15.56
CA GLU A 109 6.09 5.38 16.72
C GLU A 109 4.75 5.43 17.48
N ASP A 110 4.10 6.58 17.52
CA ASP A 110 2.81 6.79 18.17
C ASP A 110 1.60 6.59 17.24
N ARG A 111 1.84 6.30 15.95
CA ARG A 111 0.84 6.16 14.88
C ARG A 111 0.00 7.42 14.60
N TYR A 112 0.46 8.58 15.05
CA TYR A 112 -0.16 9.88 14.78
C TYR A 112 0.73 10.77 13.91
N GLN A 113 0.17 11.87 13.44
CA GLN A 113 0.90 12.88 12.68
C GLN A 113 1.97 13.51 13.57
N ILE A 114 3.21 13.62 13.08
CA ILE A 114 4.31 14.18 13.87
C ILE A 114 4.33 15.71 13.73
N TRP A 115 4.32 16.41 14.86
CA TRP A 115 4.43 17.87 14.95
C TRP A 115 5.72 18.22 15.69
N ILE A 116 6.49 19.16 15.13
CA ILE A 116 7.71 19.72 15.76
C ILE A 116 7.38 21.15 16.17
N ASN A 117 7.58 21.51 17.43
CA ASN A 117 7.32 22.85 17.98
C ASN A 117 8.63 23.60 18.26
#